data_AF-W7U9I9-F1
#
_entry.id   AF-W7U9I9-F1
#
_cell.length_a   1.000
_cell.length_b   1.000
_cell.length_c   1.000
_cell.angle_alpha   90.00
_cell.angle_beta   90.00
_cell.angle_gamma   90.00
#
_symmetry.space_group_name_H-M   'P 1'
#
loop_
_entity.id
_entity.type
_entity.pdbx_description
1 polymer ?
#
loop_
_entity_poly.entity_id
_entity_poly.type
_entity_poly.pdbx_seq_one_letter_code
_entity_poly.pdbx_strand_id
1 'polypeptide(L)'
;MHNLGSKMTKLKHKALTVSQELSAAGLIPDVLPDDFRSAYSVNATFGCNNFDSGAKVPPGEMDHPHPVYKLIEARHGSYYTFILVDPDSSPMQGSRSEVQLLHLVTNVSGQQPDSRNGNEVVPYKISRQDQGHIHGTHRYLLIALEQPQEGQQQLHIAPPKYRTQFSVLNFIHMNKVKPVGATLLHVSWDDYRPSKSNSTNAQAREQDSLAYAESMVRKSKLLNELVLEGSVHFKVPVTLTINEEIVNAGDEVPAQVMDLAPVVQFHPGLEEVRKANALYTVICADADFPSIHQPTDRSMLLMLATNIPGTSGDSRIGDPVVPYVSPLRLAGSTGIHRYFVLLLEQHGGALEEGAIDPPENRRAFSFHDFLKTHTSLEAVNATFFLGRRKG
;
A
#
# COMPACT_ATOMS: atom_id res chain seq x y z
N MET A 1 39.28 -13.24 -7.63
CA MET A 1 39.46 -11.90 -7.02
C MET A 1 39.39 -10.73 -8.01
N HIS A 2 39.68 -10.90 -9.31
CA HIS A 2 39.62 -9.80 -10.30
C HIS A 2 38.24 -9.19 -10.62
N ASN A 3 37.13 -9.90 -10.33
CA ASN A 3 35.78 -9.47 -10.76
C ASN A 3 35.03 -8.60 -9.72
N LEU A 4 35.36 -8.76 -8.42
CA LEU A 4 34.76 -7.97 -7.33
C LEU A 4 35.24 -6.51 -7.34
N GLY A 5 36.54 -6.28 -7.61
CA GLY A 5 37.11 -4.94 -7.68
C GLY A 5 36.50 -4.07 -8.78
N SER A 6 36.31 -4.64 -9.98
CA SER A 6 35.71 -3.91 -11.11
C SER A 6 34.24 -3.50 -10.86
N LYS A 7 33.46 -4.38 -10.21
CA LYS A 7 32.06 -4.11 -9.86
C LYS A 7 31.93 -3.00 -8.81
N MET A 8 32.75 -3.04 -7.76
CA MET A 8 32.78 -2.00 -6.73
C MET A 8 33.19 -0.63 -7.28
N THR A 9 34.15 -0.60 -8.21
CA THR A 9 34.56 0.65 -8.87
C THR A 9 33.44 1.25 -9.73
N LYS A 10 32.67 0.43 -10.45
CA LYS A 10 31.51 0.89 -11.24
C LYS A 10 30.38 1.43 -10.35
N LEU A 11 30.09 0.78 -9.22
CA LEU A 11 29.06 1.22 -8.28
C LEU A 11 29.42 2.55 -7.61
N LYS A 12 30.68 2.72 -7.21
CA LYS A 12 31.20 4.00 -6.68
C LYS A 12 31.15 5.12 -7.72
N HIS A 13 31.48 4.83 -8.97
CA HIS A 13 31.33 5.79 -10.06
C HIS A 13 29.86 6.21 -10.25
N LYS A 14 28.93 5.26 -10.28
CA LYS A 14 27.49 5.53 -10.41
C LYS A 14 26.98 6.42 -9.27
N ALA A 15 27.39 6.15 -8.04
CA ALA A 15 27.01 6.97 -6.87
C ALA A 15 27.59 8.40 -6.90
N LEU A 16 28.81 8.57 -7.44
CA LEU A 16 29.41 9.89 -7.65
C LEU A 16 28.63 10.70 -8.69
N THR A 17 28.18 10.06 -9.78
CA THR A 17 27.36 10.70 -10.83
C THR A 17 26.01 11.19 -10.29
N VAL A 18 25.36 10.42 -9.42
CA VAL A 18 24.08 10.82 -8.78
C VAL A 18 24.21 12.16 -8.03
N SER A 19 25.28 12.35 -7.27
CA SER A 19 25.45 13.58 -6.47
C SER A 19 25.60 14.83 -7.37
N GLN A 20 26.22 14.67 -8.54
CA GLN A 20 26.34 15.72 -9.56
C GLN A 20 25.00 16.01 -10.22
N GLU A 21 24.24 14.97 -10.58
CA GLU A 21 22.88 15.10 -11.13
C GLU A 21 21.96 15.87 -10.19
N LEU A 22 21.96 15.52 -8.90
CA LEU A 22 21.13 16.18 -7.90
C LEU A 22 21.51 17.65 -7.67
N SER A 23 22.81 17.96 -7.71
CA SER A 23 23.31 19.33 -7.61
C SER A 23 22.91 20.14 -8.84
N ALA A 24 23.07 19.58 -10.05
CA ALA A 24 22.67 20.22 -11.30
C ALA A 24 21.15 20.44 -11.38
N ALA A 25 20.38 19.53 -10.79
CA ALA A 25 18.94 19.66 -10.64
C ALA A 25 18.53 20.61 -9.51
N GLY A 26 19.45 21.21 -8.74
CA GLY A 26 19.11 22.11 -7.64
C GLY A 26 18.44 21.43 -6.44
N LEU A 27 18.55 20.11 -6.30
CA LEU A 27 18.00 19.37 -5.16
C LEU A 27 18.96 19.34 -3.97
N ILE A 28 20.22 19.70 -4.21
CA ILE A 28 21.24 20.00 -3.20
C ILE A 28 21.56 21.49 -3.33
N PRO A 29 21.36 22.33 -2.30
CA PRO A 29 20.97 21.99 -0.93
C PRO A 29 19.45 22.05 -0.64
N ASP A 30 18.60 22.26 -1.64
CA ASP A 30 17.18 22.63 -1.40
C ASP A 30 16.37 21.52 -0.72
N VAL A 31 16.61 20.25 -1.07
CA VAL A 31 15.91 19.09 -0.51
C VAL A 31 16.84 18.22 0.33
N LEU A 32 18.10 18.10 -0.07
CA LEU A 32 19.14 17.33 0.62
C LEU A 32 20.23 18.24 1.18
N PRO A 33 20.96 17.85 2.23
CA PRO A 33 22.06 18.64 2.78
C PRO A 33 23.12 19.01 1.74
N ASP A 34 23.77 20.16 1.92
CA ASP A 34 24.85 20.68 1.06
C ASP A 34 26.05 19.71 0.94
N ASP A 35 26.36 19.02 2.02
CA ASP A 35 27.40 18.02 2.12
C ASP A 35 26.99 16.62 1.64
N PHE A 36 25.74 16.42 1.18
CA PHE A 36 25.25 15.12 0.76
C PHE A 36 26.09 14.53 -0.37
N ARG A 37 26.54 13.29 -0.18
CA ARG A 37 27.16 12.46 -1.22
C ARG A 37 26.54 11.08 -1.17
N SER A 38 26.08 10.58 -2.33
CA SER A 38 25.55 9.24 -2.42
C SER A 38 26.66 8.21 -2.12
N ALA A 39 26.47 7.42 -1.08
CA ALA A 39 27.36 6.31 -0.72
C ALA A 39 26.90 5.00 -1.35
N TYR A 40 25.58 4.84 -1.52
CA TYR A 40 24.95 3.66 -2.09
C TYR A 40 24.15 4.02 -3.35
N SER A 41 23.92 3.01 -4.20
CA SER A 41 22.92 3.10 -5.27
C SER A 41 21.56 2.70 -4.71
N VAL A 42 20.52 3.43 -5.11
CA VAL A 42 19.12 3.11 -4.77
C VAL A 42 18.40 2.79 -6.06
N ASN A 43 17.71 1.67 -6.10
CA ASN A 43 16.89 1.27 -7.25
C ASN A 43 15.43 1.51 -6.91
N ALA A 44 14.70 2.12 -7.85
CA ALA A 44 13.26 2.33 -7.74
C ALA A 44 12.55 1.44 -8.76
N THR A 45 11.66 0.58 -8.29
CA THR A 45 10.82 -0.27 -9.15
C THR A 45 9.38 0.21 -9.04
N PHE A 46 8.80 0.60 -10.16
CA PHE A 46 7.37 0.92 -10.29
C PHE A 46 6.76 -0.14 -11.21
N GLY A 47 5.71 -0.81 -10.74
CA GLY A 47 5.21 -2.00 -11.41
C GLY A 47 6.30 -3.08 -11.56
N CYS A 48 6.50 -3.54 -12.79
CA CYS A 48 7.55 -4.50 -13.14
C CYS A 48 8.86 -3.84 -13.64
N ASN A 49 8.91 -2.52 -13.71
CA ASN A 49 10.01 -1.79 -14.34
C ASN A 49 10.95 -1.17 -13.29
N ASN A 50 12.26 -1.37 -13.46
CA ASN A 50 13.28 -0.80 -12.60
C ASN A 50 13.91 0.44 -13.24
N PHE A 51 14.06 1.50 -12.45
CA PHE A 51 14.55 2.81 -12.88
C PHE A 51 15.80 3.22 -12.10
N ASP A 52 16.78 3.69 -12.86
CA ASP A 52 18.01 4.30 -12.35
C ASP A 52 17.86 5.82 -12.20
N SER A 53 18.80 6.45 -11.48
CA SER A 53 18.83 7.92 -11.36
C SER A 53 18.96 8.57 -12.74
N GLY A 54 18.25 9.69 -12.91
CA GLY A 54 18.13 10.42 -14.16
C GLY A 54 17.07 9.86 -15.11
N ALA A 55 16.46 8.70 -14.84
CA ALA A 55 15.50 8.08 -15.74
C ALA A 55 14.25 8.93 -15.97
N LYS A 56 13.74 8.88 -17.21
CA LYS A 56 12.40 9.35 -17.54
C LYS A 56 11.42 8.22 -17.30
N VAL A 57 10.54 8.40 -16.34
CA VAL A 57 9.53 7.41 -15.94
C VAL A 57 8.21 7.77 -16.63
N PRO A 58 7.59 6.83 -17.38
CA PRO A 58 6.26 7.05 -17.92
C PRO A 58 5.26 7.29 -16.78
N PRO A 59 4.35 8.27 -16.86
CA PRO A 59 3.42 8.57 -15.77
C PRO A 59 2.55 7.39 -15.36
N GLY A 60 2.18 6.53 -16.31
CA GLY A 60 1.44 5.31 -16.04
C GLY A 60 2.19 4.32 -15.14
N GLU A 61 3.52 4.35 -15.05
CA GLU A 61 4.28 3.54 -14.10
C GLU A 61 4.10 4.04 -12.67
N MET A 62 4.00 5.36 -12.48
CA MET A 62 3.74 5.98 -11.17
C MET A 62 2.31 5.66 -10.67
N ASP A 63 1.40 5.24 -11.54
CA ASP A 63 0.07 4.77 -11.14
C ASP A 63 0.06 3.36 -10.55
N HIS A 64 1.17 2.62 -10.65
CA HIS A 64 1.27 1.32 -10.00
C HIS A 64 1.30 1.51 -8.48
N PRO A 65 0.33 0.93 -7.76
CA PRO A 65 0.36 1.00 -6.32
C PRO A 65 1.57 0.16 -5.84
N HIS A 66 2.28 0.64 -4.82
CA HIS A 66 3.36 -0.08 -4.13
C HIS A 66 4.71 -0.18 -4.89
N PRO A 67 5.39 0.95 -5.14
CA PRO A 67 6.75 0.91 -5.63
C PRO A 67 7.70 0.21 -4.64
N VAL A 68 8.64 -0.53 -5.19
CA VAL A 68 9.66 -1.25 -4.43
C VAL A 68 10.99 -0.50 -4.53
N TYR A 69 11.60 -0.23 -3.39
CA TYR A 69 12.89 0.44 -3.31
C TYR A 69 13.94 -0.54 -2.79
N LYS A 70 15.11 -0.56 -3.42
CA LYS A 70 16.22 -1.42 -2.99
C LYS A 70 17.50 -0.64 -2.84
N LEU A 71 18.15 -0.79 -1.68
CA LEU A 71 19.47 -0.23 -1.43
C LEU A 71 20.53 -1.28 -1.79
N ILE A 72 21.38 -0.95 -2.76
CA ILE A 72 22.39 -1.89 -3.27
C ILE A 72 23.60 -1.89 -2.35
N GLU A 73 24.02 -3.09 -1.91
CA GLU A 73 25.17 -3.30 -1.01
C GLU A 73 25.01 -2.57 0.35
N ALA A 74 23.78 -2.56 0.88
CA ALA A 74 23.50 -2.02 2.21
C ALA A 74 24.35 -2.69 3.31
N ARG A 75 24.68 -1.93 4.36
CA ARG A 75 25.45 -2.46 5.49
C ARG A 75 24.57 -3.43 6.29
N HIS A 76 25.03 -4.67 6.42
CA HIS A 76 24.36 -5.68 7.23
C HIS A 76 24.24 -5.21 8.68
N GLY A 77 23.10 -5.51 9.32
CA GLY A 77 22.84 -5.12 10.71
C GLY A 77 22.53 -3.62 10.90
N SER A 78 22.38 -2.85 9.83
CA SER A 78 21.89 -1.47 9.88
C SER A 78 20.43 -1.38 9.41
N TYR A 79 19.68 -0.42 9.93
CA TYR A 79 18.34 -0.09 9.48
C TYR A 79 18.34 1.17 8.61
N TYR A 80 17.44 1.19 7.64
CA TYR A 80 17.29 2.27 6.67
C TYR A 80 15.84 2.74 6.57
N THR A 81 15.69 4.01 6.18
CA THR A 81 14.43 4.65 5.84
C THR A 81 14.46 5.04 4.37
N PHE A 82 13.39 4.74 3.62
CA PHE A 82 13.15 5.29 2.29
C PHE A 82 12.11 6.40 2.33
N ILE A 83 12.38 7.50 1.63
CA ILE A 83 11.42 8.60 1.41
C ILE A 83 11.31 8.85 -0.09
N LEU A 84 10.09 8.87 -0.63
CA LEU A 84 9.84 9.40 -1.96
C LEU A 84 9.11 10.73 -1.85
N VAL A 85 9.64 11.77 -2.48
CA VAL A 85 9.06 13.12 -2.51
C VAL A 85 8.92 13.68 -3.92
N ASP A 86 7.96 14.58 -4.11
CA ASP A 86 7.81 15.45 -5.27
C ASP A 86 8.15 16.90 -4.86
N PRO A 87 9.36 17.40 -5.12
CA PRO A 87 9.76 18.79 -4.90
C PRO A 87 9.07 19.83 -5.80
N ASP A 88 8.38 19.41 -6.86
CA ASP A 88 7.78 20.29 -7.87
C ASP A 88 6.27 20.47 -7.67
N SER A 89 5.72 19.96 -6.58
CA SER A 89 4.30 20.13 -6.28
C SER A 89 3.95 21.60 -6.11
N SER A 90 2.97 22.06 -6.87
CA SER A 90 2.46 23.44 -6.77
C SER A 90 1.37 23.53 -5.71
N PRO A 91 1.35 24.58 -4.87
CA PRO A 91 0.19 24.85 -4.03
C PRO A 91 -1.01 25.28 -4.88
N MET A 92 -2.23 24.94 -4.44
CA MET A 92 -3.42 25.64 -4.93
C MET A 92 -3.26 27.14 -4.61
N GLN A 93 -3.03 27.96 -5.63
CA GLN A 93 -2.84 29.42 -5.58
C GLN A 93 -1.43 29.93 -5.21
N GLY A 94 -0.56 30.05 -6.22
CA GLY A 94 0.32 31.22 -6.39
C GLY A 94 1.56 31.37 -5.50
N SER A 95 2.00 30.33 -4.78
CA SER A 95 3.24 30.34 -3.99
C SER A 95 4.30 29.38 -4.56
N ARG A 96 5.54 29.52 -4.09
CA ARG A 96 6.73 28.72 -4.40
C ARG A 96 6.43 27.21 -4.34
N SER A 97 7.11 26.42 -5.18
CA SER A 97 7.01 24.95 -5.18
C SER A 97 7.20 24.37 -3.78
N GLU A 98 6.32 23.45 -3.39
CA GLU A 98 6.34 22.76 -2.11
C GLU A 98 6.79 21.31 -2.31
N VAL A 99 7.59 20.79 -1.38
CA VAL A 99 7.94 19.37 -1.36
C VAL A 99 6.74 18.57 -0.83
N GLN A 100 6.21 17.66 -1.64
CA GLN A 100 5.16 16.73 -1.25
C GLN A 100 5.73 15.35 -0.90
N LEU A 101 5.35 14.80 0.25
CA LEU A 101 5.68 13.45 0.67
C LEU A 101 4.75 12.43 0.01
N LEU A 102 5.31 11.49 -0.75
CA LEU A 102 4.55 10.49 -1.48
C LEU A 102 4.59 9.11 -0.81
N HIS A 103 5.72 8.74 -0.21
CA HIS A 103 5.93 7.46 0.45
C HIS A 103 6.99 7.58 1.54
N LEU A 104 6.77 6.94 2.69
CA LEU A 104 7.74 6.83 3.78
C LEU A 104 7.75 5.40 4.34
N VAL A 105 8.91 4.74 4.28
CA VAL A 105 9.11 3.39 4.83
C VAL A 105 10.31 3.42 5.76
N THR A 106 10.14 3.05 7.03
CA THR A 106 11.22 2.98 8.02
C THR A 106 11.61 1.53 8.30
N ASN A 107 12.68 1.34 9.07
CA ASN A 107 13.12 0.04 9.61
C ASN A 107 13.39 -1.03 8.55
N VAL A 108 13.79 -0.63 7.34
CA VAL A 108 14.24 -1.57 6.32
C VAL A 108 15.58 -2.15 6.75
N SER A 109 15.65 -3.47 6.94
CA SER A 109 16.87 -4.15 7.36
C SER A 109 17.92 -4.17 6.23
N GLY A 110 19.16 -3.81 6.55
CA GLY A 110 20.30 -3.89 5.63
C GLY A 110 20.66 -5.32 5.22
N GLN A 111 20.19 -6.35 5.95
CA GLN A 111 20.32 -7.75 5.50
C GLN A 111 19.33 -8.09 4.37
N GLN A 112 18.20 -7.40 4.32
CA GLN A 112 17.19 -7.54 3.27
C GLN A 112 16.73 -6.14 2.83
N PRO A 113 17.60 -5.37 2.14
CA PRO A 113 17.45 -3.93 1.92
C PRO A 113 16.42 -3.60 0.83
N ASP A 114 15.19 -4.04 1.05
CA ASP A 114 14.02 -3.96 0.17
C ASP A 114 12.89 -3.31 0.98
N SER A 115 12.25 -2.28 0.43
CA SER A 115 11.21 -1.52 1.13
C SER A 115 10.06 -2.38 1.64
N ARG A 116 9.79 -3.54 1.01
CA ARG A 116 8.77 -4.49 1.46
C ARG A 116 9.10 -5.13 2.80
N ASN A 117 10.34 -5.08 3.25
CA ASN A 117 10.76 -5.59 4.56
C ASN A 117 10.82 -4.51 5.65
N GLY A 118 10.38 -3.29 5.34
CA GLY A 118 10.25 -2.20 6.31
C GLY A 118 8.82 -2.02 6.85
N ASN A 119 8.70 -0.99 7.67
CA ASN A 119 7.45 -0.45 8.20
C ASN A 119 7.01 0.71 7.32
N GLU A 120 5.92 0.54 6.58
CA GLU A 120 5.32 1.64 5.82
C GLU A 120 4.62 2.60 6.78
N VAL A 121 5.17 3.80 6.92
CA VAL A 121 4.64 4.86 7.79
C VAL A 121 3.66 5.74 7.01
N VAL A 122 4.00 6.06 5.76
CA VAL A 122 3.15 6.84 4.86
C VAL A 122 2.97 6.04 3.59
N PRO A 123 1.77 5.48 3.33
CA PRO A 123 1.51 4.67 2.15
C PRO A 123 1.80 5.42 0.86
N TYR A 124 2.30 4.72 -0.15
CA TYR A 124 2.52 5.32 -1.47
C TYR A 124 1.23 5.97 -2.01
N LYS A 125 1.28 7.27 -2.26
CA LYS A 125 0.21 7.99 -2.97
C LYS A 125 0.84 9.04 -3.86
N ILE A 126 0.60 8.93 -5.16
CA ILE A 126 0.73 10.05 -6.09
C ILE A 126 -0.53 10.91 -5.91
N SER A 127 -0.35 12.21 -5.73
CA SER A 127 -1.47 13.14 -5.70
C SER A 127 -2.19 13.04 -7.04
N ARG A 128 -3.44 12.55 -7.06
CA ARG A 128 -4.22 12.45 -8.29
C ARG A 128 -4.76 13.81 -8.72
N GLN A 129 -5.16 13.85 -9.98
CA GLN A 129 -5.78 14.96 -10.71
C GLN A 129 -7.29 15.13 -10.39
N ASP A 130 -7.79 14.69 -9.23
CA ASP A 130 -9.09 15.16 -8.74
C ASP A 130 -9.10 16.68 -8.47
N GLN A 131 -7.94 17.33 -8.62
CA GLN A 131 -7.73 18.76 -8.51
C GLN A 131 -7.20 19.47 -9.77
N GLY A 132 -7.05 18.79 -10.92
CA GLY A 132 -6.78 19.48 -12.20
C GLY A 132 -5.50 20.32 -12.33
N HIS A 133 -4.41 20.02 -11.59
CA HIS A 133 -3.25 20.92 -11.47
C HIS A 133 -1.84 20.31 -11.64
N ILE A 134 -1.68 19.03 -12.00
CA ILE A 134 -0.33 18.48 -12.27
C ILE A 134 -0.05 18.60 -13.78
N HIS A 135 0.87 19.50 -14.13
CA HIS A 135 1.34 19.78 -15.48
C HIS A 135 2.86 19.85 -15.50
N GLY A 136 3.46 19.69 -16.67
CA GLY A 136 4.91 19.79 -16.84
C GLY A 136 5.65 18.54 -16.44
N THR A 137 6.98 18.67 -16.42
CA THR A 137 7.89 17.62 -15.94
C THR A 137 8.20 17.84 -14.47
N HIS A 138 7.82 16.88 -13.64
CA HIS A 138 8.13 16.84 -12.21
C HIS A 138 9.35 15.96 -11.96
N ARG A 139 10.17 16.39 -11.00
CA ARG A 139 11.26 15.63 -10.40
C ARG A 139 10.68 14.85 -9.22
N TYR A 140 10.91 13.55 -9.19
CA TYR A 140 10.62 12.70 -8.03
C TYR A 140 11.95 12.25 -7.43
N LEU A 141 12.12 12.46 -6.14
CA LEU A 141 13.35 12.14 -5.43
C LEU A 141 13.10 11.01 -4.43
N LEU A 142 13.68 9.85 -4.71
CA LEU A 142 13.77 8.74 -3.77
C LEU A 142 15.06 8.89 -2.95
N ILE A 143 14.96 8.84 -1.64
CA ILE A 143 16.07 9.05 -0.70
C ILE A 143 16.17 7.84 0.22
N ALA A 144 17.36 7.28 0.35
CA ALA A 144 17.70 6.30 1.37
C ALA A 144 18.47 6.97 2.51
N LEU A 145 17.99 6.76 3.74
CA LEU A 145 18.53 7.33 4.96
C LEU A 145 18.98 6.20 5.88
N GLU A 146 20.22 6.22 6.34
CA GLU A 146 20.67 5.38 7.45
C GLU A 146 20.06 5.89 8.75
N GLN A 147 19.46 4.97 9.52
CA GLN A 147 18.77 5.30 10.77
C GLN A 147 19.77 5.66 11.91
N PRO A 148 19.28 6.14 13.07
CA PRO A 148 20.16 6.65 14.12
C PRO A 148 21.12 5.61 14.67
N GLN A 149 22.15 6.10 15.38
CA GLN A 149 23.21 5.26 15.95
C GLN A 149 23.88 4.39 14.88
N GLU A 150 24.23 4.98 13.74
CA GLU A 150 24.86 4.26 12.62
C GLU A 150 24.02 3.05 12.17
N GLY A 151 22.71 3.29 12.00
CA GLY A 151 21.74 2.27 11.61
C GLY A 151 21.47 1.21 12.68
N GLN A 152 22.03 1.29 13.89
CA GLN A 152 21.77 0.29 14.95
C GLN A 152 20.42 0.51 15.64
N GLN A 153 19.80 1.68 15.47
CA GLN A 153 18.53 2.00 16.10
C GLN A 153 17.37 1.96 15.10
N GLN A 154 16.29 1.25 15.46
CA GLN A 154 15.01 1.34 14.76
C GLN A 154 14.35 2.71 14.97
N LEU A 155 13.73 3.23 13.91
CA LEU A 155 13.01 4.50 13.89
C LEU A 155 11.51 4.24 14.01
N HIS A 156 10.94 4.67 15.12
CA HIS A 156 9.50 4.62 15.38
C HIS A 156 8.95 6.04 15.34
N ILE A 157 8.16 6.33 14.32
CA ILE A 157 7.57 7.65 14.08
C ILE A 157 6.11 7.49 13.70
N ALA A 158 5.30 8.49 14.04
CA ALA A 158 3.95 8.62 13.52
C ALA A 158 3.99 9.23 12.11
N PRO A 159 3.01 8.91 11.23
CA PRO A 159 2.85 9.62 9.98
C PRO A 159 2.67 11.12 10.21
N PRO A 160 3.26 11.99 9.36
CA PRO A 160 3.01 13.42 9.44
C PRO A 160 1.54 13.71 9.14
N LYS A 161 1.00 14.75 9.79
CA LYS A 161 -0.40 15.17 9.63
C LYS A 161 -0.74 15.56 8.18
N TYR A 162 0.23 16.16 7.48
CA TYR A 162 0.10 16.59 6.10
C TYR A 162 1.25 16.05 5.27
N ARG A 163 0.96 15.76 4.00
CA ARG A 163 1.98 15.35 3.01
C ARG A 163 2.58 16.55 2.27
N THR A 164 1.89 17.67 2.18
CA THR A 164 2.39 18.92 1.59
C THR A 164 3.35 19.63 2.53
N GLN A 165 4.18 20.54 2.00
CA GLN A 165 5.19 21.29 2.75
C GLN A 165 6.15 20.41 3.57
N PHE A 166 6.39 19.18 3.11
CA PHE A 166 7.24 18.24 3.84
C PHE A 166 8.71 18.64 3.73
N SER A 167 9.36 18.93 4.85
CA SER A 167 10.80 19.25 4.86
C SER A 167 11.64 18.00 5.13
N VAL A 168 12.31 17.52 4.08
CA VAL A 168 13.30 16.43 4.17
C VAL A 168 14.45 16.80 5.12
N LEU A 169 14.94 18.04 5.06
CA LEU A 169 16.01 18.53 5.94
C LEU A 169 15.60 18.49 7.42
N ASN A 170 14.37 18.94 7.75
CA ASN A 170 13.86 18.84 9.11
C ASN A 170 13.66 17.39 9.54
N PHE A 171 13.19 16.53 8.64
CA PHE A 171 13.06 15.10 8.91
C PHE A 171 14.42 14.47 9.26
N ILE A 172 15.46 14.79 8.47
CA ILE A 172 16.85 14.36 8.70
C ILE A 172 17.32 14.80 10.08
N HIS A 173 17.19 16.09 10.39
CA HIS A 173 17.64 16.68 11.64
C HIS A 173 16.92 16.11 12.86
N MET A 174 15.58 16.12 12.85
CA MET A 174 14.76 15.72 14.01
C MET A 174 14.90 14.24 14.33
N ASN A 175 15.01 13.39 13.30
CA ASN A 175 15.11 11.95 13.48
C ASN A 175 16.55 11.46 13.59
N LYS A 176 17.56 12.33 13.48
CA LYS A 176 18.99 11.98 13.54
C LYS A 176 19.38 10.87 12.54
N VAL A 177 18.76 10.92 11.36
CA VAL A 177 19.04 9.99 10.26
C VAL A 177 20.02 10.62 9.29
N LYS A 178 20.76 9.82 8.54
CA LYS A 178 21.79 10.29 7.60
C LYS A 178 21.42 9.91 6.17
N PRO A 179 21.33 10.84 5.21
CA PRO A 179 21.15 10.47 3.82
C PRO A 179 22.40 9.75 3.29
N VAL A 180 22.18 8.58 2.68
CA VAL A 180 23.26 7.68 2.21
C VAL A 180 23.09 7.23 0.76
N GLY A 181 21.92 7.46 0.16
CA GLY A 181 21.68 7.19 -1.25
C GLY A 181 20.47 7.97 -1.76
N ALA A 182 20.42 8.22 -3.07
CA ALA A 182 19.27 8.86 -3.69
C ALA A 182 19.12 8.46 -5.16
N THR A 183 17.91 8.64 -5.70
CA THR A 183 17.55 8.41 -7.11
C THR A 183 16.65 9.53 -7.56
N LEU A 184 17.08 10.26 -8.58
CA LEU A 184 16.27 11.29 -9.24
C LEU A 184 15.50 10.66 -10.41
N LEU A 185 14.19 10.90 -10.47
CA LEU A 185 13.32 10.43 -11.55
C LEU A 185 12.59 11.63 -12.16
N HIS A 186 12.34 11.59 -13.47
CA HIS A 186 11.60 12.62 -14.19
C HIS A 186 10.32 12.04 -14.76
N VAL A 187 9.17 12.66 -14.48
CA VAL A 187 7.87 12.25 -15.03
C VAL A 187 7.24 13.47 -15.70
N SER A 188 6.87 13.33 -16.97
CA SER A 188 6.19 14.39 -17.74
C SER A 188 4.69 14.12 -17.78
N TRP A 189 3.91 15.06 -17.23
CA TRP A 189 2.46 14.94 -17.08
C TRP A 189 1.65 15.61 -18.19
N ASP A 190 2.30 16.33 -19.11
CA ASP A 190 1.66 17.24 -20.10
C ASP A 190 0.65 16.56 -21.03
N ASP A 191 0.82 15.26 -21.30
CA ASP A 191 -0.05 14.48 -22.18
C ASP A 191 -0.64 13.23 -21.49
N TYR A 192 -0.46 13.10 -20.17
CA TYR A 192 -0.95 11.93 -19.46
C TYR A 192 -2.47 11.98 -19.33
N ARG A 193 -3.14 11.03 -19.96
CA ARG A 193 -4.52 10.68 -19.66
C ARG A 193 -4.49 9.33 -18.94
N PRO A 194 -5.12 9.20 -17.76
CA PRO A 194 -5.30 7.90 -17.14
C PRO A 194 -5.97 6.98 -18.15
N SER A 195 -5.20 6.02 -18.70
CA SER A 195 -5.76 5.08 -19.66
C SER A 195 -6.78 4.23 -18.91
N LYS A 196 -8.00 4.08 -19.45
CA LYS A 196 -8.74 2.84 -19.22
C LYS A 196 -7.82 1.71 -19.70
N SER A 197 -7.38 0.89 -18.76
CA SER A 197 -6.34 -0.15 -18.85
C SER A 197 -6.03 -0.72 -20.25
N ASN A 198 -4.76 -0.65 -20.67
CA ASN A 198 -4.21 -1.61 -21.63
C ASN A 198 -3.89 -2.92 -20.89
N SER A 199 -4.25 -4.07 -21.48
CA SER A 199 -4.31 -5.39 -20.83
C SER A 199 -2.98 -5.91 -20.26
N THR A 200 -1.84 -5.53 -20.84
CA THR A 200 -0.50 -5.98 -20.40
C THR A 200 -0.02 -5.28 -19.12
N ASN A 201 -0.32 -3.98 -18.96
CA ASN A 201 0.00 -3.25 -17.73
C ASN A 201 -1.01 -3.55 -16.60
N ALA A 202 -2.23 -3.96 -16.95
CA ALA A 202 -3.25 -4.37 -15.98
C ALA A 202 -2.84 -5.63 -15.21
N GLN A 203 -2.35 -6.66 -15.92
CA GLN A 203 -1.91 -7.91 -15.30
C GLN A 203 -0.74 -7.70 -14.33
N ALA A 204 0.23 -6.86 -14.68
CA ALA A 204 1.34 -6.52 -13.78
C ALA A 204 0.85 -5.78 -12.52
N ARG A 205 -0.06 -4.79 -12.67
CA ARG A 205 -0.68 -4.07 -11.55
C ARG A 205 -1.46 -5.00 -10.61
N GLU A 206 -2.21 -5.94 -11.20
CA GLU A 206 -2.98 -6.95 -10.49
C GLU A 206 -2.08 -7.87 -9.66
N GLN A 207 -0.97 -8.33 -10.24
CA GLN A 207 0.02 -9.18 -9.55
C GLN A 207 0.69 -8.43 -8.40
N ASP A 208 1.08 -7.17 -8.60
CA ASP A 208 1.73 -6.35 -7.59
C ASP A 208 0.78 -5.99 -6.44
N SER A 209 -0.47 -5.64 -6.76
CA SER A 209 -1.53 -5.39 -5.77
C SER A 209 -1.81 -6.62 -4.92
N LEU A 210 -1.87 -7.80 -5.54
CA LEU A 210 -2.08 -9.07 -4.84
C LEU A 210 -0.91 -9.39 -3.89
N ALA A 211 0.34 -9.25 -4.35
CA ALA A 211 1.52 -9.49 -3.53
C ALA A 211 1.64 -8.51 -2.36
N TYR A 212 1.26 -7.24 -2.58
CA TYR A 212 1.25 -6.24 -1.51
C TYR A 212 0.16 -6.53 -0.47
N ALA A 213 -1.08 -6.79 -0.90
CA ALA A 213 -2.18 -7.13 0.00
C ALA A 213 -1.81 -8.34 0.86
N GLU A 214 -1.23 -9.38 0.25
CA GLU A 214 -0.69 -10.54 0.99
C GLU A 214 0.35 -10.13 2.03
N SER A 215 1.35 -9.33 1.64
CA SER A 215 2.40 -8.87 2.55
C SER A 215 1.81 -8.12 3.76
N MET A 216 0.90 -7.18 3.51
CA MET A 216 0.30 -6.34 4.54
C MET A 216 -0.61 -7.13 5.47
N VAL A 217 -1.45 -8.02 4.93
CA VAL A 217 -2.34 -8.87 5.71
C VAL A 217 -1.56 -9.87 6.56
N ARG A 218 -0.42 -10.39 6.07
CA ARG A 218 0.48 -11.24 6.87
C ARG A 218 1.16 -10.44 7.99
N LYS A 219 1.68 -9.24 7.68
CA LYS A 219 2.31 -8.36 8.69
C LYS A 219 1.34 -7.90 9.77
N SER A 220 0.07 -7.71 9.44
CA SER A 220 -0.95 -7.28 10.39
C SER A 220 -1.38 -8.36 11.39
N LYS A 221 -0.93 -9.61 11.21
CA LYS A 221 -1.29 -10.81 12.00
C LYS A 221 -2.76 -11.24 11.91
N LEU A 222 -3.58 -10.56 11.12
CA LEU A 222 -5.02 -10.84 10.97
C LEU A 222 -5.29 -12.28 10.52
N LEU A 223 -4.44 -12.86 9.66
CA LEU A 223 -4.62 -14.25 9.24
C LEU A 223 -4.53 -15.22 10.41
N ASN A 224 -3.57 -15.02 11.32
CA ASN A 224 -3.36 -15.92 12.45
C ASN A 224 -4.38 -15.68 13.57
N GLU A 225 -5.01 -14.50 13.60
CA GLU A 225 -5.99 -14.10 14.60
C GLU A 225 -7.42 -14.51 14.22
N LEU A 226 -7.76 -14.47 12.94
CA LEU A 226 -9.14 -14.61 12.46
C LEU A 226 -9.43 -15.94 11.76
N VAL A 227 -8.45 -16.52 11.05
CA VAL A 227 -8.64 -17.70 10.20
C VAL A 227 -7.58 -18.76 10.50
N LEU A 228 -7.71 -19.95 9.90
CA LEU A 228 -6.65 -20.96 9.97
C LEU A 228 -5.43 -20.51 9.16
N GLU A 229 -4.23 -20.68 9.72
CA GLU A 229 -3.01 -20.45 8.95
C GLU A 229 -3.01 -21.30 7.67
N GLY A 230 -2.72 -20.66 6.54
CA GLY A 230 -2.73 -21.30 5.22
C GLY A 230 -4.10 -21.44 4.56
N SER A 231 -5.20 -21.02 5.20
CA SER A 231 -6.56 -21.11 4.61
C SER A 231 -6.90 -20.04 3.58
N VAL A 232 -6.13 -18.94 3.51
CA VAL A 232 -6.32 -17.86 2.53
C VAL A 232 -5.29 -18.00 1.42
N HIS A 233 -5.78 -18.18 0.20
CA HIS A 233 -4.98 -18.36 -0.99
C HIS A 233 -5.11 -17.11 -1.88
N PHE A 234 -4.18 -16.16 -1.75
CA PHE A 234 -4.15 -14.91 -2.53
C PHE A 234 -4.04 -15.22 -4.05
N LYS A 235 -5.18 -15.43 -4.70
CA LYS A 235 -5.30 -15.91 -6.09
C LYS A 235 -6.01 -14.89 -6.98
N VAL A 236 -6.88 -14.06 -6.40
CA VAL A 236 -7.72 -13.10 -7.13
C VAL A 236 -7.39 -11.69 -6.67
N PRO A 237 -6.84 -10.80 -7.51
CA PRO A 237 -6.58 -9.41 -7.15
C PRO A 237 -7.85 -8.67 -6.74
N VAL A 238 -7.77 -7.87 -5.68
CA VAL A 238 -8.87 -7.09 -5.12
C VAL A 238 -8.52 -5.61 -5.10
N THR A 239 -9.43 -4.76 -5.59
CA THR A 239 -9.44 -3.32 -5.37
C THR A 239 -10.57 -3.00 -4.39
N LEU A 240 -10.20 -2.46 -3.22
CA LEU A 240 -11.17 -1.94 -2.27
C LEU A 240 -11.38 -0.45 -2.56
N THR A 241 -12.63 -0.01 -2.59
CA THR A 241 -12.95 1.42 -2.67
C THR A 241 -13.95 1.82 -1.60
N ILE A 242 -13.81 3.05 -1.11
CA ILE A 242 -14.80 3.68 -0.24
C ILE A 242 -14.99 5.10 -0.73
N ASN A 243 -16.24 5.49 -1.04
CA ASN A 243 -16.53 6.75 -1.72
C ASN A 243 -15.74 6.92 -3.03
N GLU A 244 -15.66 5.86 -3.84
CA GLU A 244 -14.94 5.81 -5.13
C GLU A 244 -13.41 5.98 -5.04
N GLU A 245 -12.87 6.23 -3.85
CA GLU A 245 -11.42 6.29 -3.59
C GLU A 245 -10.86 4.90 -3.33
N ILE A 246 -9.71 4.58 -3.94
CA ILE A 246 -9.00 3.32 -3.72
C ILE A 246 -8.42 3.31 -2.30
N VAL A 247 -8.66 2.22 -1.58
CA VAL A 247 -8.16 1.95 -0.24
C VAL A 247 -7.24 0.73 -0.31
N ASN A 248 -5.95 0.93 -0.08
CA ASN A 248 -4.98 -0.16 -0.07
C ASN A 248 -4.97 -0.88 1.29
N ALA A 249 -4.38 -2.07 1.32
CA ALA A 249 -4.23 -2.83 2.55
C ALA A 249 -3.44 -2.04 3.61
N GLY A 250 -4.09 -1.70 4.73
CA GLY A 250 -3.50 -0.93 5.82
C GLY A 250 -3.69 0.58 5.77
N ASP A 251 -4.34 1.12 4.74
CA ASP A 251 -4.66 2.56 4.67
C ASP A 251 -5.59 2.99 5.82
N GLU A 252 -5.36 4.17 6.41
CA GLU A 252 -6.29 4.77 7.39
C GLU A 252 -7.40 5.52 6.66
N VAL A 253 -8.63 5.05 6.86
CA VAL A 253 -9.85 5.67 6.33
C VAL A 253 -10.40 6.65 7.36
N PRO A 254 -10.66 7.92 6.97
CA PRO A 254 -11.27 8.90 7.86
C PRO A 254 -12.65 8.44 8.35
N ALA A 255 -12.95 8.68 9.62
CA ALA A 255 -14.21 8.29 10.24
C ALA A 255 -15.44 8.70 9.42
N GLN A 256 -15.45 9.92 8.87
CA GLN A 256 -16.57 10.45 8.08
C GLN A 256 -16.87 9.63 6.82
N VAL A 257 -15.86 8.97 6.25
CA VAL A 257 -15.99 8.16 5.03
C VAL A 257 -16.50 6.75 5.37
N MET A 258 -16.32 6.31 6.61
CA MET A 258 -16.73 4.98 7.08
C MET A 258 -18.24 4.83 7.31
N ASP A 259 -19.06 5.86 7.05
CA ASP A 259 -20.50 5.69 6.95
C ASP A 259 -20.93 5.01 5.64
N LEU A 260 -20.03 4.96 4.65
CA LEU A 260 -20.25 4.31 3.35
C LEU A 260 -19.68 2.89 3.37
N ALA A 261 -20.44 1.95 2.79
CA ALA A 261 -20.00 0.57 2.68
C ALA A 261 -18.75 0.46 1.79
N PRO A 262 -17.74 -0.34 2.17
CA PRO A 262 -16.66 -0.66 1.27
C PRO A 262 -17.18 -1.44 0.07
N VAL A 263 -16.72 -1.07 -1.12
CA VAL A 263 -17.00 -1.77 -2.37
C VAL A 263 -15.77 -2.57 -2.74
N VAL A 264 -15.96 -3.87 -2.92
CA VAL A 264 -14.91 -4.80 -3.33
C VAL A 264 -15.05 -5.06 -4.82
N GLN A 265 -14.04 -4.63 -5.57
CA GLN A 265 -13.90 -4.91 -6.99
C GLN A 265 -12.80 -5.94 -7.21
N PHE A 266 -13.00 -6.91 -8.09
CA PHE A 266 -12.04 -7.98 -8.31
C PHE A 266 -12.09 -8.55 -9.73
N HIS A 267 -10.96 -9.07 -10.19
CA HIS A 267 -10.84 -9.68 -11.53
C HIS A 267 -10.25 -11.09 -11.38
N PRO A 268 -11.05 -12.15 -11.55
CA PRO A 268 -10.60 -13.53 -11.31
C PRO A 268 -9.63 -14.12 -12.36
N GLY A 269 -9.09 -13.30 -13.26
CA GLY A 269 -8.05 -13.68 -14.22
C GLY A 269 -8.53 -14.50 -15.43
N LEU A 270 -7.61 -14.75 -16.36
CA LEU A 270 -7.85 -15.33 -17.70
C LEU A 270 -7.23 -16.72 -17.93
N GLU A 271 -6.71 -17.41 -16.91
CA GLU A 271 -6.23 -18.80 -17.06
C GLU A 271 -7.42 -19.76 -17.26
N GLU A 272 -7.94 -19.74 -18.51
CA GLU A 272 -9.05 -20.47 -19.13
C GLU A 272 -10.28 -20.77 -18.25
N VAL A 273 -11.46 -20.19 -18.52
CA VAL A 273 -12.75 -20.79 -18.10
C VAL A 273 -12.96 -20.92 -16.57
N ARG A 274 -12.27 -20.17 -15.70
CA ARG A 274 -12.27 -20.40 -14.23
C ARG A 274 -13.68 -20.41 -13.56
N LYS A 275 -14.69 -19.84 -14.23
CA LYS A 275 -16.04 -20.39 -14.52
C LYS A 275 -16.80 -19.20 -15.10
N ALA A 276 -17.40 -19.32 -16.29
CA ALA A 276 -18.21 -18.22 -16.84
C ALA A 276 -19.33 -17.75 -15.88
N ASN A 277 -19.67 -18.59 -14.90
CA ASN A 277 -20.62 -18.34 -13.82
C ASN A 277 -19.98 -18.50 -12.42
N ALA A 278 -18.68 -18.20 -12.24
CA ALA A 278 -18.09 -18.16 -10.91
C ALA A 278 -18.84 -17.13 -10.05
N LEU A 279 -19.13 -17.50 -8.82
CA LEU A 279 -19.80 -16.63 -7.86
C LEU A 279 -18.92 -16.47 -6.63
N TYR A 280 -19.05 -15.32 -5.98
CA TYR A 280 -18.19 -14.94 -4.87
C TYR A 280 -19.01 -14.45 -3.69
N THR A 281 -18.42 -14.61 -2.51
CA THR A 281 -18.90 -14.04 -1.25
C THR A 281 -17.88 -13.03 -0.76
N VAL A 282 -18.36 -11.86 -0.31
CA VAL A 282 -17.56 -10.85 0.37
C VAL A 282 -18.03 -10.74 1.81
N ILE A 283 -17.08 -10.78 2.74
CA ILE A 283 -17.30 -10.56 4.16
C ILE A 283 -16.44 -9.37 4.59
N CYS A 284 -17.02 -8.40 5.30
CA CYS A 284 -16.24 -7.38 6.00
C CYS A 284 -16.63 -7.35 7.48
N ALA A 285 -15.63 -7.37 8.34
CA ALA A 285 -15.79 -7.32 9.79
C ALA A 285 -14.74 -6.42 10.44
N ASP A 286 -15.11 -5.81 11.56
CA ASP A 286 -14.16 -5.19 12.48
C ASP A 286 -13.48 -6.28 13.30
N ALA A 287 -12.18 -6.48 13.08
CA ALA A 287 -11.36 -7.53 13.71
C ALA A 287 -10.95 -7.21 15.15
N ASP A 288 -11.26 -6.01 15.62
CA ASP A 288 -10.73 -5.46 16.86
C ASP A 288 -11.86 -5.07 17.83
N PHE A 289 -13.10 -5.54 17.62
CA PHE A 289 -14.23 -5.11 18.44
C PHE A 289 -14.14 -5.65 19.89
N PRO A 290 -14.37 -4.83 20.95
CA PRO A 290 -14.66 -3.38 20.93
C PRO A 290 -13.43 -2.46 20.88
N SER A 291 -12.22 -2.95 21.12
CA SER A 291 -10.95 -2.23 20.95
C SER A 291 -9.79 -3.16 20.61
N ILE A 292 -8.81 -2.68 19.82
CA ILE A 292 -7.59 -3.44 19.44
C ILE A 292 -6.76 -3.93 20.64
N HIS A 293 -6.82 -3.23 21.78
CA HIS A 293 -6.12 -3.62 23.01
C HIS A 293 -6.87 -4.70 23.80
N GLN A 294 -8.18 -4.83 23.58
CA GLN A 294 -9.03 -5.78 24.28
C GLN A 294 -10.18 -6.25 23.37
N PRO A 295 -9.90 -7.06 22.33
CA PRO A 295 -10.91 -7.50 21.37
C PRO A 295 -11.75 -8.64 21.96
N THR A 296 -12.48 -8.39 23.04
CA THR A 296 -13.25 -9.41 23.79
C THR A 296 -14.27 -10.13 22.93
N ASP A 297 -14.81 -9.42 21.94
CA ASP A 297 -15.83 -9.94 21.04
C ASP A 297 -15.19 -10.49 19.77
N ARG A 298 -13.85 -10.56 19.66
CA ARG A 298 -13.05 -11.03 18.53
C ARG A 298 -13.31 -10.29 17.21
N SER A 299 -14.51 -10.39 16.65
CA SER A 299 -14.90 -9.59 15.50
C SER A 299 -16.38 -9.22 15.49
N MET A 300 -16.69 -8.10 14.85
CA MET A 300 -18.05 -7.63 14.58
C MET A 300 -18.31 -7.67 13.08
N LEU A 301 -19.25 -8.50 12.64
CA LEU A 301 -19.66 -8.61 11.25
C LEU A 301 -20.34 -7.32 10.79
N LEU A 302 -19.77 -6.65 9.79
CA LEU A 302 -20.29 -5.38 9.27
C LEU A 302 -21.15 -5.60 8.04
N MET A 303 -20.70 -6.45 7.12
CA MET A 303 -21.44 -6.84 5.92
C MET A 303 -21.07 -8.24 5.44
N LEU A 304 -22.03 -8.89 4.81
CA LEU A 304 -21.87 -10.15 4.10
C LEU A 304 -22.75 -10.13 2.86
N ALA A 305 -22.15 -10.32 1.69
CA ALA A 305 -22.87 -10.47 0.43
C ALA A 305 -22.40 -11.73 -0.29
N THR A 306 -23.33 -12.52 -0.80
CA THR A 306 -23.08 -13.77 -1.52
C THR A 306 -23.42 -13.62 -3.00
N ASN A 307 -23.21 -14.67 -3.79
CA ASN A 307 -23.66 -14.76 -5.17
C ASN A 307 -23.21 -13.57 -6.04
N ILE A 308 -22.05 -12.98 -5.74
CA ILE A 308 -21.48 -11.89 -6.51
C ILE A 308 -20.95 -12.47 -7.83
N PRO A 309 -21.47 -12.04 -9.01
CA PRO A 309 -21.00 -12.58 -10.28
C PRO A 309 -19.54 -12.23 -10.53
N GLY A 310 -18.70 -13.24 -10.77
CA GLY A 310 -17.31 -13.01 -11.17
C GLY A 310 -17.17 -12.24 -12.49
N THR A 311 -18.21 -12.25 -13.34
CA THR A 311 -18.29 -11.47 -14.57
C THR A 311 -18.42 -9.97 -14.35
N SER A 312 -19.07 -9.55 -13.24
CA SER A 312 -19.07 -8.15 -12.85
C SER A 312 -17.87 -7.79 -11.98
N GLY A 313 -17.46 -8.74 -11.13
CA GLY A 313 -16.39 -8.50 -10.17
C GLY A 313 -16.70 -7.37 -9.21
N ASP A 314 -17.98 -7.07 -8.96
CA ASP A 314 -18.43 -5.91 -8.17
C ASP A 314 -19.38 -6.36 -7.06
N SER A 315 -18.96 -6.18 -5.81
CA SER A 315 -19.70 -6.63 -4.63
C SER A 315 -21.10 -6.03 -4.48
N ARG A 316 -21.43 -4.96 -5.20
CA ARG A 316 -22.77 -4.33 -5.19
C ARG A 316 -23.83 -5.14 -5.94
N ILE A 317 -23.41 -6.11 -6.75
CA ILE A 317 -24.29 -6.90 -7.61
C ILE A 317 -24.70 -8.23 -6.94
N GLY A 318 -24.07 -8.60 -5.82
CA GLY A 318 -24.40 -9.81 -5.08
C GLY A 318 -25.66 -9.69 -4.21
N ASP A 319 -26.06 -10.82 -3.63
CA ASP A 319 -27.18 -10.94 -2.72
C ASP A 319 -26.77 -10.51 -1.30
N PRO A 320 -27.41 -9.48 -0.71
CA PRO A 320 -27.06 -9.01 0.62
C PRO A 320 -27.65 -9.95 1.69
N VAL A 321 -26.80 -10.74 2.35
CA VAL A 321 -27.19 -11.55 3.52
C VAL A 321 -27.16 -10.70 4.79
N VAL A 322 -26.09 -9.93 4.98
CA VAL A 322 -25.92 -9.01 6.10
C VAL A 322 -25.65 -7.62 5.53
N PRO A 323 -26.64 -6.70 5.56
CA PRO A 323 -26.45 -5.33 5.10
C PRO A 323 -25.39 -4.60 5.92
N TYR A 324 -24.64 -3.72 5.25
CA TYR A 324 -23.61 -2.92 5.89
C TYR A 324 -24.15 -2.12 7.08
N VAL A 325 -23.42 -2.17 8.20
CA VAL A 325 -23.62 -1.26 9.34
C VAL A 325 -22.38 -0.40 9.52
N SER A 326 -22.59 0.91 9.62
CA SER A 326 -21.51 1.85 9.89
C SER A 326 -20.86 1.54 11.25
N PRO A 327 -19.53 1.33 11.27
CA PRO A 327 -18.72 1.23 12.48
C PRO A 327 -18.97 2.35 13.49
N LEU A 328 -19.28 3.56 13.01
CA LEU A 328 -19.46 4.75 13.84
C LEU A 328 -20.74 4.72 14.69
N ARG A 329 -21.70 3.87 14.30
CA ARG A 329 -22.97 3.71 15.01
C ARG A 329 -22.90 2.65 16.11
N LEU A 330 -21.77 1.94 16.23
CA LEU A 330 -21.57 0.90 17.22
C LEU A 330 -21.11 1.53 18.55
N ALA A 331 -21.96 1.45 19.57
CA ALA A 331 -21.65 1.96 20.89
C ALA A 331 -20.52 1.17 21.58
N GLY A 332 -19.71 1.87 22.39
CA GLY A 332 -18.73 1.26 23.29
C GLY A 332 -17.41 0.88 22.64
N SER A 333 -17.06 1.45 21.48
CA SER A 333 -15.83 1.13 20.76
C SER A 333 -15.04 2.40 20.40
N THR A 334 -13.74 2.39 20.72
CA THR A 334 -12.84 3.54 20.61
C THR A 334 -11.46 3.12 20.12
N GLY A 335 -10.73 4.07 19.53
CA GLY A 335 -9.37 3.85 19.06
C GLY A 335 -9.29 3.42 17.60
N ILE A 336 -8.17 2.79 17.23
CA ILE A 336 -7.90 2.31 15.87
C ILE A 336 -8.38 0.87 15.77
N HIS A 337 -9.08 0.56 14.67
CA HIS A 337 -9.59 -0.77 14.36
C HIS A 337 -9.13 -1.21 12.98
N ARG A 338 -8.85 -2.50 12.82
CA ARG A 338 -8.59 -3.18 11.56
C ARG A 338 -9.91 -3.73 11.01
N TYR A 339 -10.34 -3.22 9.88
CA TYR A 339 -11.52 -3.68 9.16
C TYR A 339 -11.09 -4.71 8.13
N PHE A 340 -11.24 -5.98 8.46
CA PHE A 340 -10.84 -7.10 7.63
C PHE A 340 -11.90 -7.40 6.57
N VAL A 341 -11.44 -7.59 5.34
CA VAL A 341 -12.27 -7.91 4.18
C VAL A 341 -11.78 -9.23 3.59
N LEU A 342 -12.67 -10.20 3.46
CA LEU A 342 -12.38 -11.53 2.92
C LEU A 342 -13.18 -11.76 1.63
N LEU A 343 -12.50 -12.16 0.56
CA LEU A 343 -13.13 -12.59 -0.70
C LEU A 343 -13.08 -14.11 -0.79
N LEU A 344 -14.24 -14.71 -1.04
CA LEU A 344 -14.44 -16.16 -1.08
C LEU A 344 -14.98 -16.56 -2.45
N GLU A 345 -14.39 -17.57 -3.10
CA GLU A 345 -14.95 -18.21 -4.28
C GLU A 345 -15.98 -19.27 -3.86
N GLN A 346 -17.15 -19.26 -4.49
CA GLN A 346 -18.22 -20.23 -4.26
C GLN A 346 -18.07 -21.44 -5.20
N HIS A 347 -17.64 -22.57 -4.64
CA HIS A 347 -17.66 -23.85 -5.33
C HIS A 347 -19.06 -24.43 -5.32
N GLY A 348 -19.51 -24.96 -6.47
CA GLY A 348 -20.84 -25.57 -6.61
C GLY A 348 -21.92 -24.66 -7.20
N GLY A 349 -21.63 -23.37 -7.44
CA GLY A 349 -22.55 -22.45 -8.12
C GLY A 349 -23.20 -21.44 -7.16
N ALA A 350 -24.44 -21.06 -7.46
CA ALA A 350 -25.18 -20.12 -6.63
C ALA A 350 -25.56 -20.78 -5.31
N LEU A 351 -25.43 -20.01 -4.23
CA LEU A 351 -25.97 -20.38 -2.94
C LEU A 351 -27.48 -20.15 -2.97
N GLU A 352 -28.22 -21.20 -2.63
CA GLU A 352 -29.67 -21.14 -2.45
C GLU A 352 -30.04 -20.23 -1.28
N GLU A 353 -31.28 -19.74 -1.27
CA GLU A 353 -31.81 -18.99 -0.13
C GLU A 353 -31.72 -19.84 1.16
N GLY A 354 -31.22 -19.24 2.24
CA GLY A 354 -31.00 -19.94 3.52
C GLY A 354 -29.74 -20.81 3.57
N ALA A 355 -28.93 -20.88 2.51
CA ALA A 355 -27.63 -21.56 2.58
C ALA A 355 -26.66 -20.87 3.55
N ILE A 356 -26.80 -19.55 3.71
CA ILE A 356 -26.12 -18.74 4.71
C ILE A 356 -27.14 -17.79 5.31
N ASP A 357 -27.51 -18.02 6.57
CA ASP A 357 -28.42 -17.14 7.28
C ASP A 357 -27.67 -15.97 7.95
N PRO A 358 -28.29 -14.78 8.03
CA PRO A 358 -27.75 -13.69 8.83
C PRO A 358 -27.68 -14.14 10.31
N PRO A 359 -26.55 -13.95 11.00
CA PRO A 359 -26.44 -14.36 12.39
C PRO A 359 -27.37 -13.52 13.27
N GLU A 360 -27.98 -14.14 14.29
CA GLU A 360 -28.81 -13.43 15.27
C GLU A 360 -28.04 -12.28 15.96
N ASN A 361 -26.74 -12.49 16.19
CA ASN A 361 -25.83 -11.49 16.71
C ASN A 361 -24.61 -11.34 15.78
N ARG A 362 -24.32 -10.10 15.38
CA ARG A 362 -23.17 -9.77 14.53
C ARG A 362 -21.85 -9.73 15.31
N ARG A 363 -21.88 -9.65 16.64
CA ARG A 363 -20.69 -9.72 17.50
C ARG A 363 -20.21 -11.15 17.65
N ALA A 364 -18.93 -11.33 18.00
CA ALA A 364 -18.32 -12.65 18.13
C ALA A 364 -18.38 -13.47 16.84
N PHE A 365 -18.40 -12.80 15.69
CA PHE A 365 -18.31 -13.47 14.41
C PHE A 365 -16.95 -14.18 14.30
N SER A 366 -16.99 -15.44 13.89
CA SER A 366 -15.80 -16.30 13.78
C SER A 366 -15.61 -16.67 12.31
N PHE A 367 -14.63 -16.05 11.65
CA PHE A 367 -14.26 -16.42 10.28
C PHE A 367 -13.82 -17.88 10.21
N HIS A 368 -13.07 -18.33 11.20
CA HIS A 368 -12.65 -19.72 11.33
C HIS A 368 -13.82 -20.70 11.33
N ASP A 369 -14.83 -20.48 12.17
CA ASP A 369 -15.98 -21.39 12.22
C ASP A 369 -16.83 -21.26 10.96
N PHE A 370 -16.99 -20.05 10.44
CA PHE A 370 -17.70 -19.79 9.18
C PHE A 370 -17.08 -20.55 8.00
N LEU A 371 -15.75 -20.54 7.85
CA LEU A 371 -15.06 -21.27 6.77
C LEU A 371 -15.12 -22.79 6.98
N LYS A 372 -15.12 -23.24 8.24
CA LYS A 372 -15.29 -24.67 8.56
C LYS A 372 -16.70 -25.18 8.24
N THR A 373 -17.74 -24.38 8.47
CA THR A 373 -19.12 -24.78 8.19
C THR A 373 -19.44 -24.70 6.70
N HIS A 374 -18.95 -23.66 6.01
CA HIS A 374 -19.22 -23.43 4.59
C HIS A 374 -18.05 -23.91 3.72
N THR A 375 -17.81 -25.22 3.70
CA THR A 375 -16.67 -25.85 2.98
C THR A 375 -16.70 -25.68 1.46
N SER A 376 -17.83 -25.24 0.89
CA SER A 376 -17.95 -24.83 -0.51
C SER A 376 -17.31 -23.46 -0.78
N LEU A 377 -16.91 -22.71 0.25
CA LEU A 377 -16.30 -21.40 0.12
C LEU A 377 -14.78 -21.49 0.27
N GLU A 378 -14.05 -21.02 -0.74
CA GLU A 378 -12.58 -20.95 -0.70
C GLU A 378 -12.12 -19.50 -0.55
N ALA A 379 -11.29 -19.19 0.46
CA ALA A 379 -10.74 -17.85 0.62
C ALA A 379 -9.66 -17.56 -0.43
N VAL A 380 -10.00 -16.71 -1.40
CA VAL A 380 -9.16 -16.41 -2.58
C VAL A 380 -8.45 -15.05 -2.53
N ASN A 381 -8.82 -14.20 -1.58
CA ASN A 381 -8.06 -12.99 -1.23
C ASN A 381 -8.50 -12.47 0.14
N ALA A 382 -7.64 -11.66 0.78
CA ALA A 382 -7.98 -10.85 1.92
C ALA A 382 -7.30 -9.48 1.83
N THR A 383 -7.97 -8.45 2.34
CA THR A 383 -7.38 -7.12 2.55
C THR A 383 -7.91 -6.53 3.86
N PHE A 384 -7.41 -5.37 4.27
CA PHE A 384 -7.94 -4.66 5.42
C PHE A 384 -7.65 -3.16 5.31
N PHE A 385 -8.40 -2.36 6.04
CA PHE A 385 -8.08 -0.95 6.24
C PHE A 385 -8.14 -0.60 7.72
N LEU A 386 -7.50 0.50 8.10
CA LEU A 386 -7.55 1.06 9.44
C LEU A 386 -8.66 2.11 9.50
N GLY A 387 -9.39 2.15 10.61
CA GLY A 387 -10.34 3.23 10.84
C GLY A 387 -10.32 3.65 12.30
N ARG A 388 -10.32 4.97 12.53
CA ARG A 388 -10.25 5.55 13.86
C ARG A 388 -11.64 5.95 14.33
N ARG A 389 -12.07 5.39 15.46
CA ARG A 389 -13.30 5.80 16.17
C ARG A 389 -12.96 6.90 17.17
N LYS A 390 -13.88 7.85 17.36
CA LYS A 390 -13.72 8.89 18.38
C LYS A 390 -13.65 8.24 19.76
N GLY A 391 -12.69 8.69 20.56
CA GLY A 391 -12.64 8.43 22.00
C GLY A 391 -13.54 9.41 22.75
#